data_AF-D3GN20-F1
#
_entry.id   AF-D3GN20-F1
#
_cell.length_a   1.000
_cell.length_b   1.000
_cell.length_c   1.000
_cell.angle_alpha   90.00
_cell.angle_beta   90.00
_cell.angle_gamma   90.00
#
_symmetry.space_group_name_H-M   'P 1'
#
loop_
_entity.id
_entity.type
_entity.pdbx_description
1 polymer ?
#
loop_
_entity_poly.entity_id
_entity_poly.type
_entity_poly.pdbx_seq_one_letter_code
_entity_poly.pdbx_strand_id
1 'polypeptide(L)'
;MEKSEIDILAEELKEFYFDALGENNGRVFSYRATYKVKGWEQIEQKAFRNAFFKFFKTDAQLRKTKDIKSDYFRLEGIKDKFNRYYFPSFCIDKKEYESRGVEYLKEVEEYFKKLITLAAIK
;
A
#
# COMPACT_ATOMS: atom_id res chain seq x y z
N MET A 1 21.04 4.92 -9.58
CA MET A 1 20.84 4.78 -8.13
C MET A 1 20.26 3.39 -7.93
N GLU A 2 20.96 2.55 -7.20
CA GLU A 2 20.57 1.14 -7.00
C GLU A 2 19.30 1.09 -6.13
N LYS A 3 18.34 0.21 -6.48
CA LYS A 3 17.11 0.04 -5.69
C LYS A 3 17.45 -0.65 -4.38
N SER A 4 16.97 -0.11 -3.26
CA SER A 4 17.09 -0.82 -1.98
C SER A 4 16.14 -2.03 -1.93
N GLU A 5 16.40 -2.98 -1.03
CA GLU A 5 15.50 -4.13 -0.82
C GLU A 5 14.06 -3.69 -0.47
N ILE A 6 13.91 -2.56 0.22
CA ILE A 6 12.62 -1.97 0.56
C ILE A 6 11.93 -1.38 -0.68
N ASP A 7 12.71 -0.81 -1.61
CA ASP A 7 12.17 -0.30 -2.87
C ASP A 7 11.71 -1.43 -3.79
N ILE A 8 12.46 -2.53 -3.84
CA ILE A 8 12.09 -3.74 -4.58
C ILE A 8 10.77 -4.28 -4.02
N LEU A 9 10.69 -4.49 -2.70
CA LEU A 9 9.45 -4.93 -2.06
C LEU A 9 8.27 -4.00 -2.37
N ALA A 10 8.48 -2.68 -2.28
CA ALA A 10 7.41 -1.71 -2.54
C ALA A 10 6.86 -1.84 -3.97
N GLU A 11 7.75 -2.03 -4.95
CA GLU A 11 7.38 -2.22 -6.35
C GLU A 11 6.64 -3.55 -6.57
N GLU A 12 7.11 -4.64 -5.98
CA GLU A 12 6.45 -5.96 -6.06
C GLU A 12 5.05 -5.94 -5.44
N LEU A 13 4.89 -5.31 -4.27
CA LEU A 13 3.58 -5.18 -3.62
C LEU A 13 2.62 -4.30 -4.43
N LYS A 14 3.15 -3.29 -5.11
CA LYS A 14 2.39 -2.44 -6.01
C LYS A 14 1.87 -3.25 -7.19
N GLU A 15 2.76 -3.93 -7.90
CA GLU A 15 2.41 -4.78 -9.04
C GLU A 15 1.35 -5.82 -8.64
N PHE A 16 1.61 -6.58 -7.57
CA PHE A 16 0.68 -7.58 -7.05
C PHE A 16 -0.72 -7.01 -6.77
N TYR A 17 -0.79 -5.83 -6.17
CA TYR A 17 -2.08 -5.19 -5.89
C TYR A 17 -2.80 -4.72 -7.16
N PHE A 18 -2.08 -4.16 -8.14
CA PHE A 18 -2.68 -3.71 -9.39
C PHE A 18 -3.12 -4.86 -10.30
N ASP A 19 -2.42 -6.00 -10.27
CA ASP A 19 -2.87 -7.22 -10.93
C ASP A 19 -4.17 -7.73 -10.30
N ALA A 20 -4.22 -7.80 -8.96
CA ALA A 20 -5.44 -8.17 -8.23
C ALA A 20 -6.61 -7.21 -8.54
N LEU A 21 -6.35 -5.90 -8.66
CA LEU A 21 -7.38 -4.95 -9.11
C LEU A 21 -7.87 -5.28 -10.52
N GLY A 22 -6.97 -5.62 -11.46
CA GLY A 22 -7.33 -6.00 -12.83
C GLY A 22 -8.27 -7.21 -12.89
N GLU A 23 -7.98 -8.23 -12.10
CA GLU A 23 -8.78 -9.46 -11.98
C GLU A 23 -10.14 -9.22 -11.32
N ASN A 24 -10.23 -8.25 -10.42
CA ASN A 24 -11.43 -7.96 -9.63
C ASN A 24 -12.16 -6.69 -10.11
N ASN A 25 -12.20 -6.46 -11.43
CA ASN A 25 -12.96 -5.35 -12.05
C ASN A 25 -12.61 -3.95 -11.51
N GLY A 26 -11.39 -3.75 -11.02
CA GLY A 26 -10.89 -2.50 -10.47
C GLY A 26 -11.16 -2.30 -8.98
N ARG A 27 -11.59 -3.32 -8.23
CA ARG A 27 -11.82 -3.25 -6.78
C ARG A 27 -11.41 -4.52 -6.05
N VAL A 28 -10.60 -4.40 -5.01
CA VAL A 28 -10.20 -5.51 -4.13
C VAL A 28 -10.85 -5.36 -2.75
N PHE A 29 -10.82 -4.17 -2.16
CA PHE A 29 -11.27 -3.93 -0.79
C PHE A 29 -12.66 -3.28 -0.70
N SER A 30 -13.01 -2.42 -1.65
CA SER A 30 -14.35 -1.85 -1.75
C SER A 30 -15.27 -2.84 -2.48
N TYR A 31 -16.47 -3.06 -1.93
CA TYR A 31 -17.52 -4.00 -2.43
C TYR A 31 -17.43 -4.32 -3.93
N ARG A 32 -17.45 -5.62 -4.28
CA ARG A 32 -17.33 -6.11 -5.67
C ARG A 32 -18.18 -5.27 -6.62
N ALA A 33 -17.54 -4.56 -7.53
CA ALA A 33 -18.26 -3.88 -8.59
C ALA A 33 -18.80 -4.94 -9.56
N THR A 34 -20.09 -4.85 -9.87
CA THR A 34 -20.73 -5.68 -10.92
C THR A 34 -20.29 -5.26 -12.33
N TYR A 35 -19.52 -4.19 -12.45
CA TYR A 35 -18.99 -3.64 -13.69
C TYR A 35 -17.52 -3.24 -13.51
N LYS A 36 -16.74 -3.35 -14.58
CA LYS A 36 -15.33 -2.93 -14.58
C LYS A 36 -15.22 -1.43 -14.36
N VAL A 37 -14.53 -1.03 -13.31
CA VAL A 37 -14.22 0.36 -13.05
C VAL A 37 -12.89 0.71 -13.69
N LYS A 38 -12.78 1.94 -14.21
CA LYS A 38 -11.66 2.35 -15.08
C LYS A 38 -10.35 2.63 -14.34
N GLY A 39 -10.21 2.23 -13.07
CA GLY A 39 -8.93 2.35 -12.37
C GLY A 39 -9.03 2.35 -10.85
N TRP A 40 -7.96 2.83 -10.22
CA TRP A 40 -7.80 2.91 -8.78
C TRP A 40 -8.61 4.08 -8.19
N GLU A 41 -9.90 3.84 -7.97
CA GLU A 41 -10.83 4.85 -7.46
C GLU A 41 -10.51 5.32 -6.05
N GLN A 42 -10.95 6.53 -5.70
CA GLN A 42 -10.76 7.08 -4.35
C GLN A 42 -11.35 6.20 -3.23
N ILE A 43 -12.47 5.52 -3.50
CA ILE A 43 -13.10 4.60 -2.52
C ILE A 43 -12.17 3.41 -2.26
N GLU A 44 -11.61 2.84 -3.32
CA GLU A 44 -10.66 1.73 -3.24
C GLU A 44 -9.35 2.15 -2.58
N GLN A 45 -8.79 3.30 -2.97
CA GLN A 45 -7.61 3.89 -2.32
C GLN A 45 -7.81 4.07 -0.81
N LYS A 46 -8.99 4.54 -0.39
CA LYS A 46 -9.33 4.74 1.02
C LYS A 46 -9.44 3.40 1.76
N ALA A 47 -10.07 2.40 1.14
CA ALA A 47 -10.20 1.06 1.72
C ALA A 47 -8.83 0.38 1.85
N PHE A 48 -8.01 0.45 0.79
CA PHE A 48 -6.61 0.01 0.78
C PHE A 48 -5.80 0.65 1.90
N ARG A 49 -5.84 1.99 2.01
CA ARG A 49 -5.11 2.71 3.07
C ARG A 49 -5.55 2.25 4.45
N ASN A 50 -6.84 2.00 4.67
CA ASN A 50 -7.32 1.54 5.97
C ASN A 50 -6.83 0.13 6.29
N ALA A 51 -6.76 -0.77 5.29
CA ALA A 51 -6.22 -2.12 5.45
C ALA A 51 -4.71 -2.10 5.78
N PHE A 52 -3.97 -1.16 5.19
CA PHE A 52 -2.51 -1.07 5.31
C PHE A 52 -2.02 0.20 6.02
N PHE A 53 -2.80 0.74 6.96
CA PHE A 53 -2.55 2.07 7.54
C PHE A 53 -1.18 2.20 8.22
N LYS A 54 -0.61 1.08 8.68
CA LYS A 54 0.73 1.02 9.31
C LYS A 54 1.86 1.17 8.30
N PHE A 55 1.64 0.74 7.06
CA PHE A 55 2.64 0.69 5.98
C PHE A 55 2.53 1.88 5.03
N PHE A 56 1.56 2.77 5.21
CA PHE A 56 1.39 3.96 4.36
C PHE A 56 1.30 5.23 5.20
N LYS A 57 2.33 6.06 5.12
CA LYS A 57 2.46 7.29 5.90
C LYS A 57 2.67 8.50 5.02
N THR A 58 2.06 9.61 5.41
CA THR A 58 2.35 10.93 4.82
C THR A 58 3.72 11.43 5.26
N ASP A 59 4.32 12.37 4.51
CA ASP A 59 5.60 12.98 4.88
C ASP A 59 5.59 13.59 6.29
N ALA A 60 4.45 14.17 6.70
CA ALA A 60 4.29 14.71 8.04
C ALA A 60 4.35 13.64 9.14
N GLN A 61 3.84 12.43 8.88
CA GLN A 61 3.94 11.29 9.79
C GLN A 61 5.35 10.70 9.78
N LEU A 62 5.97 10.55 8.61
CA LEU A 62 7.33 10.04 8.45
C LEU A 62 8.36 10.90 9.19
N ARG A 63 8.20 12.23 9.19
CA ARG A 63 9.03 13.13 10.00
C ARG A 63 8.98 12.82 11.50
N LYS A 64 7.85 12.28 11.99
CA LYS A 64 7.67 11.94 13.42
C LYS A 64 8.17 10.53 13.73
N THR A 65 7.87 9.56 12.88
CA THR A 65 8.18 8.15 13.17
C THR A 65 9.58 7.75 12.73
N LYS A 66 10.17 8.45 11.75
CA LYS A 66 11.48 8.17 11.15
C LYS A 66 11.56 6.77 10.51
N ASP A 67 10.43 6.27 10.04
CA ASP A 67 10.33 5.05 9.24
C ASP A 67 11.05 5.20 7.91
N ILE A 68 11.44 4.07 7.32
CA ILE A 68 12.09 4.03 6.03
C ILE A 68 11.01 4.15 4.97
N LYS A 69 11.03 5.25 4.21
CA LYS A 69 10.08 5.54 3.13
C LYS A 69 10.58 4.93 1.82
N SER A 70 9.68 4.32 1.04
CA SER A 70 9.89 4.07 -0.38
C SER A 70 8.94 4.90 -1.23
N ASP A 71 9.45 5.52 -2.28
CA ASP A 71 8.64 6.30 -3.24
C ASP A 71 8.09 5.45 -4.40
N TYR A 72 8.43 4.15 -4.46
CA TYR A 72 7.98 3.26 -5.54
C TYR A 72 6.50 2.89 -5.44
N PHE A 73 5.93 2.94 -4.22
CA PHE A 73 4.51 2.73 -3.98
C PHE A 73 3.92 3.89 -3.18
N ARG A 74 3.38 4.86 -3.91
CA ARG A 74 2.72 6.05 -3.36
C ARG A 74 1.24 6.06 -3.75
N LEU A 75 0.38 6.42 -2.81
CA LEU A 75 -1.04 6.62 -3.10
C LEU A 75 -1.26 8.03 -3.62
N GLU A 76 -1.93 8.15 -4.77
CA GLU A 76 -2.18 9.42 -5.41
C GLU A 76 -3.67 9.78 -5.42
N GLY A 77 -3.98 11.06 -5.19
CA GLY A 77 -5.34 11.56 -5.34
C GLY A 77 -6.25 11.33 -4.13
N ILE A 78 -5.71 10.94 -2.96
CA ILE A 78 -6.53 10.78 -1.77
C ILE A 78 -6.88 12.15 -1.17
N LYS A 79 -8.18 12.42 -1.04
CA LYS A 79 -8.70 13.62 -0.36
C LYS A 79 -9.17 13.33 1.06
N ASP A 80 -8.94 14.27 1.95
CA ASP A 80 -9.53 14.27 3.29
C ASP A 80 -10.96 14.86 3.28
N LYS A 81 -11.58 14.95 4.47
CA LYS A 81 -12.91 15.53 4.65
C LYS A 81 -12.98 17.04 4.32
N PHE A 82 -11.83 17.69 4.16
CA PHE A 82 -11.70 19.10 3.80
C PHE A 82 -11.25 19.28 2.34
N ASN A 83 -11.35 18.23 1.51
CA ASN A 83 -10.97 18.22 0.10
C ASN A 83 -9.46 18.52 -0.14
N ARG A 84 -8.60 18.28 0.86
CA ARG A 84 -7.15 18.44 0.74
C ARG A 84 -6.53 17.13 0.29
N TYR A 85 -5.64 17.21 -0.69
CA TYR A 85 -4.87 16.05 -1.15
C TYR A 85 -3.77 15.68 -0.18
N TYR A 86 -3.59 14.38 0.02
CA TYR A 86 -2.42 13.84 0.68
C TYR A 86 -1.95 12.58 -0.03
N PHE A 87 -0.66 12.31 0.09
CA PHE A 87 0.03 11.30 -0.72
C PHE A 87 0.89 10.39 0.17
N PRO A 88 0.28 9.42 0.85
CA PRO A 88 1.02 8.47 1.67
C PRO A 88 1.93 7.63 0.79
N SER A 89 3.18 7.48 1.23
CA SER A 89 4.14 6.56 0.61
C SER A 89 4.24 5.29 1.45
N PHE A 90 4.57 4.19 0.80
CA PHE A 90 4.92 2.95 1.46
C PHE A 90 6.10 3.17 2.39
N CYS A 91 6.04 2.55 3.57
CA CYS A 91 7.10 2.65 4.56
C CYS A 91 7.24 1.39 5.40
N ILE A 92 8.46 1.18 5.88
CA ILE A 92 8.85 0.08 6.74
C ILE A 92 9.21 0.64 8.11
N ASP A 93 8.77 -0.04 9.17
CA ASP A 93 9.19 0.31 10.52
C ASP A 93 10.70 0.15 10.64
N LYS A 94 11.36 1.27 10.91
CA LYS A 94 12.83 1.34 10.93
C LYS A 94 13.41 0.43 12.01
N LYS A 95 12.78 0.35 13.19
CA LYS A 95 13.33 -0.41 14.33
C LYS A 95 13.21 -1.91 14.10
N GLU A 96 12.07 -2.36 13.59
CA GLU A 96 11.86 -3.76 13.23
C GLU A 96 12.84 -4.18 12.13
N TYR A 97 13.03 -3.34 11.11
CA TYR A 97 13.98 -3.61 10.04
C TYR A 97 15.44 -3.62 10.52
N GLU A 98 15.86 -2.67 11.35
CA GLU A 98 17.21 -2.67 11.92
C GLU A 98 17.48 -3.88 12.82
N SER A 99 16.44 -4.42 13.48
CA SER A 99 16.57 -5.58 14.37
C SER A 99 16.53 -6.93 13.63
N ARG A 100 15.78 -7.04 12.54
CA ARG A 100 15.43 -8.34 11.91
C ARG A 100 15.78 -8.42 10.43
N GLY A 101 16.06 -7.29 9.81
CA GLY A 101 16.42 -7.17 8.40
C GLY A 101 15.38 -7.79 7.47
N VAL A 102 15.85 -8.61 6.54
CA VAL A 102 15.07 -9.22 5.46
C VAL A 102 13.93 -10.11 5.96
N GLU A 103 14.05 -10.73 7.14
CA GLU A 103 12.98 -11.56 7.70
C GLU A 103 11.71 -10.73 7.95
N TYR A 104 11.87 -9.51 8.46
CA TYR A 104 10.74 -8.60 8.65
C TYR A 104 10.11 -8.18 7.32
N LEU A 105 10.92 -7.96 6.28
CA LEU A 105 10.39 -7.64 4.94
C LEU A 105 9.52 -8.78 4.37
N LYS A 106 9.94 -10.03 4.55
CA LYS A 106 9.14 -11.21 4.16
C LYS A 106 7.81 -11.28 4.89
N GLU A 107 7.79 -11.00 6.19
CA GLU A 107 6.52 -10.97 6.94
C GLU A 107 5.58 -9.86 6.46
N VAL A 108 6.13 -8.68 6.14
CA VAL A 108 5.35 -7.59 5.55
C VAL A 108 4.76 -8.01 4.22
N GLU A 109 5.56 -8.66 3.36
CA GLU A 109 5.13 -9.18 2.07
C GLU A 109 3.99 -10.21 2.22
N GLU A 110 4.19 -11.23 3.05
CA GLU A 110 3.21 -12.28 3.32
C GLU A 110 1.90 -11.72 3.88
N TYR A 111 2.00 -10.82 4.86
CA TYR A 111 0.84 -10.15 5.44
C TYR A 111 0.07 -9.34 4.40
N PHE A 112 0.79 -8.61 3.54
CA PHE A 112 0.19 -7.79 2.50
C PHE A 112 -0.55 -8.62 1.47
N LYS A 113 0.12 -9.65 0.91
CA LYS A 113 -0.46 -10.58 -0.07
C LYS A 113 -1.67 -11.31 0.50
N LYS A 114 -1.58 -11.80 1.74
CA LYS A 114 -2.68 -12.49 2.42
C LYS A 114 -3.94 -11.62 2.53
N LEU A 115 -3.81 -10.35 2.88
CA LEU A 115 -4.99 -9.46 3.00
C LEU A 115 -5.67 -9.21 1.66
N ILE A 116 -4.90 -9.03 0.58
CA ILE A 116 -5.44 -8.86 -0.77
C ILE A 116 -6.16 -10.12 -1.23
N THR A 117 -5.53 -11.30 -1.09
CA THR A 117 -6.15 -12.57 -1.48
C THR A 117 -7.47 -12.81 -0.73
N LEU A 118 -7.49 -12.55 0.59
CA LEU A 118 -8.71 -12.69 1.39
C LEU A 118 -9.81 -11.68 1.02
N ALA A 119 -9.42 -10.48 0.59
CA ALA A 119 -10.36 -9.46 0.15
C ALA A 119 -10.96 -9.79 -1.22
N ALA A 120 -10.14 -10.24 -2.17
CA ALA A 120 -10.55 -10.59 -3.53
C ALA A 120 -11.54 -11.78 -3.59
N ILE A 121 -11.45 -12.73 -2.66
CA ILE A 121 -12.31 -13.93 -2.64
C ILE A 121 -13.77 -13.61 -2.23
N LYS A 122 -14.03 -12.52 -1.50
CA LYS A 122 -15.38 -12.11 -1.04
C LYS A 122 -16.20 -11.49 -2.17
#